data_AF-A0AAU1YPD1-F1
#
_entry.id   AF-A0AAU1YPD1-F1
#
_cell.length_a   1.000
_cell.length_b   1.000
_cell.length_c   1.000
_cell.angle_alpha   90.00
_cell.angle_beta   90.00
_cell.angle_gamma   90.00
#
_symmetry.space_group_name_H-M   'P 1'
#
loop_
_entity.id
_entity.type
_entity.pdbx_description
1 polymer ?
#
loop_
_entity_poly.entity_id
_entity_poly.type
_entity_poly.pdbx_seq_one_letter_code
_entity_poly.pdbx_strand_id
1 'polypeptide(L)'
;MAIVNVHLILGGTVSMICPARVVEAGADGLLLWIAPGTPVWRAELPPGTHLRDLPPDGSYPLRASRWRRGGALILQPAGAGHAVWWTFTEEQEFRGWYVNLESRRREGADVHVTDQELDITVTPDRIWEWKDEESFAAKTGHPVYWTAAEAAAIRAEGVRVTALVESSSYPFDGTWCDFRPAASWTLPELPALPLGPVTAPSGVLVLGKAGRIGHRPAGSPPWSERAVAAAVAGGGHLHDGDPAEPATWGYEAVAVRAAADRPLAVRAWTAPSPFDGEPVISSLEVSLGLPWDHAAHGPGPFPLGDLPVDRGGMVLGDARALDGVEVPDGGAVAGPAGVVEVGGCRVLGLRWGPGDHSMRHRGERAYGRVYPVTLEERTGEAVLRWAIPPYGTPHPAEDED
;
A
#
# COMPACT_ATOMS: atom_id res chain seq x y z
N MET A 1 -14.08 -8.59 15.11
CA MET A 1 -14.66 -7.68 14.10
C MET A 1 -13.62 -7.42 13.04
N ALA A 2 -14.01 -7.38 11.77
CA ALA A 2 -13.09 -7.17 10.65
C ALA A 2 -12.63 -5.70 10.56
N ILE A 3 -11.42 -5.49 10.03
CA ILE A 3 -10.90 -4.18 9.62
C ILE A 3 -10.85 -4.18 8.09
N VAL A 4 -11.22 -3.07 7.48
CA VAL A 4 -11.01 -2.79 6.06
C VAL A 4 -10.10 -1.57 5.91
N ASN A 5 -9.33 -1.50 4.83
CA ASN A 5 -8.50 -0.33 4.55
C ASN A 5 -9.20 0.52 3.49
N VAL A 6 -9.59 1.74 3.86
CA VAL A 6 -10.22 2.71 2.96
C VAL A 6 -9.13 3.50 2.26
N HIS A 7 -8.99 3.30 0.95
CA HIS A 7 -8.09 4.07 0.09
C HIS A 7 -8.89 5.20 -0.54
N LEU A 8 -8.71 6.43 -0.06
CA LEU A 8 -9.34 7.62 -0.63
C LEU A 8 -8.51 8.10 -1.83
N ILE A 9 -9.16 8.23 -2.99
CA ILE A 9 -8.53 8.52 -4.27
C ILE A 9 -9.21 9.73 -4.89
N LEU A 10 -8.42 10.71 -5.37
CA LEU A 10 -8.91 11.84 -6.16
C LEU A 10 -8.06 11.97 -7.41
N GLY A 11 -8.69 11.99 -8.59
CA GLY A 11 -7.99 12.16 -9.87
C GLY A 11 -6.85 11.16 -10.10
N GLY A 12 -7.06 9.89 -9.76
CA GLY A 12 -6.07 8.81 -9.88
C GLY A 12 -5.08 8.70 -8.71
N THR A 13 -4.99 9.71 -7.85
CA THR A 13 -4.00 9.78 -6.77
C THR A 13 -4.59 9.37 -5.43
N VAL A 14 -3.90 8.47 -4.71
CA VAL A 14 -4.26 8.08 -3.34
C VAL A 14 -3.92 9.23 -2.38
N SER A 15 -4.93 9.82 -1.75
CA SER A 15 -4.76 10.90 -0.77
C SER A 15 -4.54 10.37 0.65
N MET A 16 -5.15 9.23 0.97
CA MET A 16 -5.10 8.64 2.29
C MET A 16 -5.44 7.14 2.23
N ILE A 17 -4.80 6.35 3.08
CA ILE A 17 -5.21 4.98 3.39
C ILE A 17 -5.51 4.92 4.88
N CYS A 18 -6.76 4.64 5.22
CA CYS A 18 -7.24 4.66 6.59
C CYS A 18 -7.92 3.32 6.95
N PRO A 19 -7.43 2.60 7.97
CA PRO A 19 -8.10 1.40 8.44
C PRO A 19 -9.39 1.80 9.17
N ALA A 20 -10.49 1.16 8.80
CA ALA A 20 -11.80 1.35 9.39
C ALA A 20 -12.32 0.04 9.95
N ARG A 21 -12.93 0.10 11.14
CA ARG A 21 -13.58 -1.06 11.73
C ARG A 21 -14.92 -1.28 11.07
N VAL A 22 -15.20 -2.52 10.66
CA VAL A 22 -16.54 -2.90 10.18
C VAL A 22 -17.46 -3.04 11.39
N VAL A 23 -18.47 -2.16 11.48
CA VAL A 23 -19.54 -2.21 12.48
C VAL A 23 -20.62 -3.17 12.01
N GLU A 24 -21.06 -3.01 10.77
CA GLU A 24 -22.02 -3.89 10.10
C GLU A 24 -21.60 -4.14 8.64
N ALA A 25 -21.87 -5.34 8.15
CA ALA A 25 -21.68 -5.73 6.77
C ALA A 25 -22.82 -6.65 6.34
N GLY A 26 -23.46 -6.34 5.21
CA GLY A 26 -24.59 -7.11 4.70
C GLY A 26 -24.91 -6.78 3.25
N ALA A 27 -26.07 -7.27 2.78
CA ALA A 27 -26.56 -7.03 1.43
C ALA A 27 -26.79 -5.53 1.16
N ASP A 28 -27.12 -4.76 2.19
CA ASP A 28 -27.43 -3.33 2.09
C ASP A 28 -26.19 -2.43 2.08
N GLY A 29 -25.00 -2.97 2.36
CA GLY A 29 -23.75 -2.22 2.31
C GLY A 29 -22.80 -2.48 3.49
N LEU A 30 -21.95 -1.49 3.78
CA LEU A 30 -21.07 -1.47 4.95
C LEU A 30 -21.43 -0.30 5.86
N LEU A 31 -21.34 -0.54 7.16
CA LEU A 31 -21.24 0.49 8.19
C LEU A 31 -19.83 0.41 8.81
N LEU A 32 -19.06 1.48 8.68
CA LEU A 32 -17.67 1.55 9.08
C LEU A 32 -17.47 2.56 10.20
N TRP A 33 -16.50 2.32 11.08
CA TRP A 33 -16.11 3.25 12.13
C TRP A 33 -14.62 3.61 12.02
N ILE A 34 -14.35 4.92 12.02
CA ILE A 34 -13.02 5.49 12.14
C ILE A 34 -12.96 6.32 13.42
N ALA A 35 -12.10 5.91 14.35
CA ALA A 35 -11.91 6.61 15.62
C ALA A 35 -10.96 7.81 15.45
N PRO A 36 -11.09 8.86 16.29
CA PRO A 36 -10.06 9.89 16.43
C PRO A 36 -8.67 9.27 16.64
N GLY A 37 -7.65 9.82 15.98
CA GLY A 37 -6.26 9.37 16.18
C GLY A 37 -5.88 8.03 15.51
N THR A 38 -6.81 7.37 14.79
CA THR A 38 -6.53 6.17 13.99
C THR A 38 -5.29 6.39 13.11
N PRO A 39 -4.29 5.49 13.09
CA PRO A 39 -3.11 5.64 12.25
C PRO A 39 -3.48 5.54 10.77
N VAL A 40 -2.94 6.43 9.93
CA VAL A 40 -3.23 6.49 8.49
C VAL A 40 -1.97 6.71 7.68
N TRP A 41 -1.98 6.27 6.43
CA TRP A 41 -1.10 6.83 5.41
C TRP A 41 -1.75 8.06 4.82
N ARG A 42 -1.00 9.15 4.62
CA ARG A 42 -1.50 10.38 4.00
C ARG A 42 -0.51 10.88 2.96
N ALA A 43 -1.01 11.34 1.82
CA ALA A 43 -0.19 11.98 0.80
C ALA A 43 0.52 13.21 1.36
N GLU A 44 1.83 13.28 1.19
CA GLU A 44 2.64 14.45 1.48
C GLU A 44 2.52 15.43 0.32
N LEU A 45 1.77 16.51 0.55
CA LEU A 45 1.52 17.55 -0.45
C LEU A 45 2.45 18.75 -0.22
N PRO A 46 2.71 19.57 -1.25
CA PRO A 46 3.38 20.84 -1.07
C PRO A 46 2.71 21.69 0.03
N PRO A 47 3.48 22.42 0.87
CA PRO A 47 2.91 23.21 1.95
C PRO A 47 1.81 24.17 1.47
N GLY A 48 0.68 24.19 2.17
CA GLY A 48 -0.44 25.08 1.87
C GLY A 48 -1.33 24.66 0.69
N THR A 49 -1.13 23.46 0.13
CA THR A 49 -1.95 22.95 -0.99
C THR A 49 -2.92 21.86 -0.55
N HIS A 50 -4.07 21.78 -1.22
CA HIS A 50 -4.97 20.64 -1.14
C HIS A 50 -4.84 19.79 -2.42
N LEU A 51 -5.04 18.47 -2.33
CA LEU A 51 -4.86 17.58 -3.48
C LEU A 51 -5.75 17.98 -4.67
N ARG A 52 -6.93 18.53 -4.39
CA ARG A 52 -7.89 19.00 -5.40
C ARG A 52 -7.42 20.20 -6.23
N ASP A 53 -6.41 20.93 -5.73
CA ASP A 53 -5.83 22.12 -6.36
C ASP A 53 -4.57 21.78 -7.16
N LEU A 54 -4.13 20.52 -7.09
CA LEU A 54 -2.95 20.02 -7.78
C LEU A 54 -3.37 19.34 -9.09
N PRO A 55 -2.45 19.28 -10.08
CA PRO A 55 -2.71 18.53 -11.30
C PRO A 55 -3.08 17.07 -10.99
N PRO A 56 -4.02 16.48 -11.74
CA PRO A 56 -4.33 15.06 -11.61
C PRO A 56 -3.11 14.19 -11.95
N ASP A 57 -3.13 12.93 -11.53
CA ASP A 57 -2.06 11.94 -11.72
C ASP A 57 -0.72 12.33 -11.06
N GLY A 58 -0.73 13.33 -10.17
CA GLY A 58 0.40 13.64 -9.31
C GLY A 58 0.76 12.45 -8.42
N SER A 59 2.03 12.06 -8.38
CA SER A 59 2.53 11.05 -7.46
C SER A 59 3.07 11.72 -6.20
N TYR A 60 2.31 11.64 -5.12
CA TYR A 60 2.72 12.14 -3.80
C TYR A 60 3.07 10.98 -2.89
N PRO A 61 4.24 11.00 -2.24
CA PRO A 61 4.62 9.93 -1.34
C PRO A 61 3.66 9.90 -0.14
N LEU A 62 3.30 8.70 0.30
CA LEU A 62 2.51 8.52 1.50
C LEU A 62 3.41 8.58 2.74
N ARG A 63 2.96 9.29 3.77
CA ARG A 63 3.60 9.41 5.09
C ARG A 63 2.66 8.95 6.17
N ALA A 64 3.22 8.34 7.22
CA ALA A 64 2.42 8.01 8.38
C ALA A 64 1.89 9.28 9.02
N SER A 65 0.64 9.23 9.42
CA SER A 65 -0.05 10.30 10.10
C SER A 65 -1.16 9.71 10.97
N ARG A 66 -2.05 10.57 11.43
CA ARG A 66 -3.26 10.17 12.16
C ARG A 66 -4.49 10.78 11.55
N TRP A 67 -5.63 10.11 11.75
CA TRP A 67 -6.94 10.68 11.51
C TRP A 67 -7.11 11.93 12.39
N ARG A 68 -7.24 13.09 11.76
CA ARG A 68 -7.22 14.42 12.42
C ARG A 68 -8.62 14.98 12.70
N ARG A 69 -9.67 14.25 12.32
CA ARG A 69 -11.06 14.63 12.61
C ARG A 69 -11.51 13.88 13.86
N GLY A 70 -12.64 14.31 14.41
CA GLY A 70 -13.34 13.49 15.40
C GLY A 70 -13.84 12.18 14.80
N GLY A 71 -14.65 11.46 15.57
CA GLY A 71 -15.15 10.15 15.17
C GLY A 71 -16.00 10.22 13.90
N ALA A 72 -15.92 9.18 13.05
CA ALA A 72 -16.74 9.07 11.85
C ALA A 72 -17.34 7.66 11.76
N LEU A 73 -18.68 7.60 11.79
CA LEU A 73 -19.43 6.42 11.39
C LEU A 73 -19.84 6.60 9.93
N ILE A 74 -19.51 5.66 9.05
CA ILE A 74 -19.61 5.82 7.61
C ILE A 74 -20.48 4.70 7.05
N LEU A 75 -21.64 5.05 6.54
CA LEU A 75 -22.48 4.15 5.75
C LEU A 75 -22.06 4.23 4.28
N GLN A 76 -21.75 3.08 3.71
CA GLN A 76 -21.53 2.88 2.28
C GLN A 76 -22.64 1.96 1.75
N PRO A 77 -23.78 2.51 1.27
CA PRO A 77 -24.87 1.69 0.76
C PRO A 77 -24.43 0.88 -0.46
N ALA A 78 -24.97 -0.33 -0.60
CA ALA A 78 -24.69 -1.19 -1.74
C ALA A 78 -25.15 -0.54 -3.06
N GLY A 79 -24.24 -0.45 -4.03
CA GLY A 79 -24.53 0.09 -5.36
C GLY A 79 -24.76 1.60 -5.46
N ALA A 80 -24.74 2.34 -4.35
CA ALA A 80 -24.93 3.79 -4.34
C ALA A 80 -23.67 4.56 -4.79
N GLY A 81 -23.85 5.75 -5.33
CA GLY A 81 -22.79 6.69 -5.73
C GLY A 81 -22.39 7.67 -4.62
N HIS A 82 -22.63 7.31 -3.37
CA HIS A 82 -22.34 8.17 -2.22
C HIS A 82 -22.06 7.34 -0.95
N ALA A 83 -21.42 7.96 0.04
CA ALA A 83 -21.36 7.50 1.42
C ALA A 83 -21.90 8.58 2.36
N VAL A 84 -22.55 8.18 3.45
CA VAL A 84 -23.05 9.10 4.48
C VAL A 84 -22.24 8.91 5.75
N TRP A 85 -21.67 10.00 6.26
CA TRP A 85 -20.80 10.03 7.41
C TRP A 85 -21.51 10.74 8.56
N TRP A 86 -21.86 10.03 9.62
CA TRP A 86 -22.13 10.70 10.90
C TRP A 86 -20.81 11.19 11.46
N THR A 87 -20.72 12.50 11.68
CA THR A 87 -19.53 13.14 12.23
C THR A 87 -19.72 13.41 13.71
N PHE A 88 -18.68 13.12 14.48
CA PHE A 88 -18.66 13.31 15.93
C PHE A 88 -17.45 14.16 16.33
N THR A 89 -17.51 14.78 17.51
CA THR A 89 -16.32 15.35 18.17
C THR A 89 -15.36 14.26 18.65
N GLU A 90 -14.23 14.65 19.21
CA GLU A 90 -13.34 13.74 19.94
C GLU A 90 -14.02 13.18 21.21
N GLU A 91 -14.89 13.97 21.84
CA GLU A 91 -15.75 13.59 22.98
C GLU A 91 -17.01 12.81 22.55
N GLN A 92 -17.09 12.40 21.28
CA GLN A 92 -18.18 11.59 20.73
C GLN A 92 -19.55 12.31 20.70
N GLU A 93 -19.57 13.64 20.61
CA GLU A 93 -20.80 14.42 20.41
C GLU A 93 -21.15 14.52 18.93
N PHE A 94 -22.38 14.23 18.54
CA PHE A 94 -22.82 14.29 17.15
C PHE A 94 -22.84 15.73 16.62
N ARG A 95 -22.26 15.94 15.42
CA ARG A 95 -22.12 17.27 14.79
C ARG A 95 -22.92 17.44 13.52
N GLY A 96 -23.48 16.36 12.97
CA GLY A 96 -24.19 16.37 11.69
C GLY A 96 -23.68 15.28 10.76
N TRP A 97 -24.18 15.30 9.52
CA TRP A 97 -23.77 14.39 8.47
C TRP A 97 -22.92 15.07 7.42
N TYR A 98 -22.04 14.28 6.81
CA TYR A 98 -21.32 14.62 5.60
C TYR A 98 -21.61 13.56 4.55
N VAL A 99 -22.06 13.98 3.38
CA VAL A 99 -22.29 13.08 2.24
C VAL A 99 -21.11 13.26 1.29
N ASN A 100 -20.35 12.18 1.12
CA ASN A 100 -19.28 12.10 0.14
C ASN A 100 -19.86 11.47 -1.13
N LEU A 101 -19.94 12.21 -2.24
CA LEU A 101 -20.28 11.58 -3.52
C LEU A 101 -19.04 10.84 -4.02
N GLU A 102 -19.21 9.57 -4.33
CA GLU A 102 -18.08 8.68 -4.56
C GLU A 102 -18.46 7.46 -5.40
N SER A 103 -17.45 6.85 -6.01
CA SER A 103 -17.56 5.48 -6.52
C SER A 103 -16.63 4.56 -5.74
N ARG A 104 -16.95 3.26 -5.73
CA ARG A 104 -16.26 2.29 -4.88
C ARG A 104 -15.90 1.01 -5.62
N ARG A 105 -14.70 0.51 -5.37
CA ARG A 105 -14.23 -0.83 -5.76
C ARG A 105 -13.68 -1.56 -4.55
N ARG A 106 -14.03 -2.84 -4.38
CA ARG A 106 -13.51 -3.68 -3.29
C ARG A 106 -12.52 -4.69 -3.81
N GLU A 107 -11.48 -4.93 -3.01
CA GLU A 107 -10.42 -5.89 -3.32
C GLU A 107 -9.92 -6.50 -2.00
N GLY A 108 -10.43 -7.69 -1.65
CA GLY A 108 -10.16 -8.29 -0.35
C GLY A 108 -10.59 -7.39 0.82
N ALA A 109 -9.64 -7.00 1.67
CA ALA A 109 -9.86 -6.08 2.78
C ALA A 109 -9.78 -4.59 2.37
N ASP A 110 -9.40 -4.28 1.14
CA ASP A 110 -9.26 -2.91 0.66
C ASP A 110 -10.59 -2.41 0.02
N VAL A 111 -10.95 -1.17 0.37
CA VAL A 111 -12.06 -0.43 -0.23
C VAL A 111 -11.48 0.82 -0.90
N HIS A 112 -11.39 0.79 -2.22
CA HIS A 112 -10.96 1.92 -3.02
C HIS A 112 -12.15 2.85 -3.24
N VAL A 113 -12.08 4.04 -2.66
CA VAL A 113 -13.09 5.09 -2.76
C VAL A 113 -12.55 6.16 -3.68
N THR A 114 -13.16 6.32 -4.84
CA THR A 114 -12.86 7.42 -5.76
C THR A 114 -13.82 8.56 -5.48
N ASP A 115 -13.26 9.63 -4.93
CA ASP A 115 -13.91 10.89 -4.59
C ASP A 115 -14.43 11.59 -5.85
N GLN A 116 -15.66 12.09 -5.80
CA GLN A 116 -16.31 12.78 -6.92
C GLN A 116 -16.34 14.30 -6.75
N GLU A 117 -15.55 14.86 -5.83
CA GLU A 117 -15.36 16.27 -5.47
C GLU A 117 -16.60 17.02 -4.96
N LEU A 118 -17.79 16.69 -5.44
CA LEU A 118 -19.04 17.30 -5.02
C LEU A 118 -19.54 16.63 -3.74
N ASP A 119 -19.83 17.44 -2.73
CA ASP A 119 -20.22 16.97 -1.41
C ASP A 119 -21.50 17.64 -0.90
N ILE A 120 -22.09 17.09 0.15
CA ILE A 120 -23.21 17.72 0.88
C ILE A 120 -22.89 17.72 2.37
N THR A 121 -22.99 18.88 3.00
CA THR A 121 -22.96 19.00 4.47
C THR A 121 -24.37 19.11 5.00
N VAL A 122 -24.68 18.39 6.07
CA VAL A 122 -26.00 18.39 6.70
C VAL A 122 -25.84 18.63 8.21
N THR A 123 -26.48 19.67 8.72
CA THR A 123 -26.49 20.00 10.15
C THR A 123 -27.37 19.01 10.94
N PRO A 124 -27.27 18.95 12.29
CA PRO A 124 -28.12 18.07 13.10
C PRO A 124 -29.63 18.30 12.96
N ASP A 125 -30.02 19.53 12.62
CA ASP A 125 -31.40 19.94 12.33
C ASP A 125 -31.80 19.76 10.86
N ARG A 126 -30.98 19.06 10.06
CA ARG A 126 -31.23 18.68 8.66
C ARG A 126 -31.26 19.85 7.67
N ILE A 127 -30.59 20.94 8.01
CA ILE A 127 -30.27 21.98 7.03
C ILE A 127 -29.09 21.46 6.22
N TRP A 128 -29.22 21.44 4.89
CA TRP A 128 -28.20 20.92 4.00
C TRP A 128 -27.71 21.99 3.02
N GLU A 129 -26.44 21.88 2.66
CA GLU A 129 -25.78 22.74 1.69
C GLU A 129 -24.89 21.90 0.78
N TRP A 130 -24.85 22.25 -0.51
CA TRP A 130 -23.82 21.73 -1.41
C TRP A 130 -22.46 22.28 -1.02
N LYS A 131 -21.44 21.44 -1.18
CA LYS A 131 -20.05 21.81 -0.95
C LYS A 131 -19.21 21.49 -2.19
N ASP A 132 -18.25 22.37 -2.45
CA ASP A 132 -17.23 22.25 -3.51
C ASP A 132 -17.79 22.28 -4.96
N GLU A 133 -18.95 22.90 -5.16
CA GLU A 133 -19.61 23.01 -6.48
C GLU A 133 -18.74 23.68 -7.55
N GLU A 134 -18.01 24.74 -7.19
CA GLU A 134 -17.13 25.46 -8.12
C GLU A 134 -15.96 24.57 -8.58
N SER A 135 -15.34 23.84 -7.64
CA SER A 135 -14.27 22.88 -7.92
C SER A 135 -14.76 21.75 -8.82
N PHE A 136 -15.94 21.21 -8.54
CA PHE A 136 -16.58 20.18 -9.36
C PHE A 136 -16.90 20.68 -10.78
N ALA A 137 -17.47 21.89 -10.90
CA ALA A 137 -17.79 22.49 -12.19
C ALA A 137 -16.53 22.74 -13.03
N ALA A 138 -15.44 23.21 -12.42
CA ALA A 138 -14.16 23.43 -13.09
C ALA A 138 -13.53 22.13 -13.63
N LYS A 139 -13.81 20.99 -13.01
CA LYS A 139 -13.32 19.66 -13.41
C LYS A 139 -14.25 18.93 -14.39
N THR A 140 -15.45 19.42 -14.63
CA THR A 140 -16.42 18.79 -15.53
C THR A 140 -15.97 18.93 -16.99
N GLY A 141 -15.90 17.79 -17.69
CA GLY A 141 -15.37 17.69 -19.06
C GLY A 141 -13.86 17.44 -19.13
N HIS A 142 -13.17 17.37 -17.99
CA HIS A 142 -11.75 17.04 -17.94
C HIS A 142 -11.52 15.53 -18.15
N PRO A 143 -10.54 15.10 -18.98
CA PRO A 143 -10.35 13.69 -19.35
C PRO A 143 -9.99 12.76 -18.18
N VAL A 144 -9.43 13.30 -17.09
CA VAL A 144 -9.06 12.51 -15.89
C VAL A 144 -10.21 12.44 -14.85
N TYR A 145 -11.16 13.37 -14.90
CA TYR A 145 -12.25 13.42 -13.92
C TYR A 145 -13.52 12.83 -14.52
N TRP A 146 -14.41 13.68 -15.05
CA TRP A 146 -15.71 13.25 -15.55
C TRP A 146 -16.04 13.92 -16.87
N THR A 147 -16.66 13.16 -17.75
CA THR A 147 -17.44 13.73 -18.86
C THR A 147 -18.62 14.55 -18.32
N ALA A 148 -19.21 15.40 -19.16
CA ALA A 148 -20.41 16.16 -18.78
C ALA A 148 -21.60 15.26 -18.38
N ALA A 149 -21.72 14.07 -19.01
CA ALA A 149 -22.76 13.11 -18.69
C ALA A 149 -22.56 12.45 -17.32
N GLU A 150 -21.32 12.07 -17.00
CA GLU A 150 -20.96 11.54 -15.68
C GLU A 150 -21.17 12.60 -14.59
N ALA A 151 -20.75 13.84 -14.83
CA ALA A 151 -20.96 14.94 -13.89
C ALA A 151 -22.46 15.19 -13.61
N ALA A 152 -23.31 15.10 -14.64
CA ALA A 152 -24.76 15.18 -14.45
C ALA A 152 -25.31 14.02 -13.61
N ALA A 153 -24.79 12.80 -13.79
CA ALA A 153 -25.18 11.64 -12.99
C ALA A 153 -24.75 11.76 -11.51
N ILE A 154 -23.55 12.29 -11.25
CA ILE A 154 -23.05 12.58 -9.90
C ILE A 154 -23.96 13.58 -9.19
N ARG A 155 -24.28 14.70 -9.85
CA ARG A 155 -25.21 15.69 -9.29
C ARG A 155 -26.60 15.10 -9.05
N ALA A 156 -27.10 14.25 -9.96
CA ALA A 156 -28.37 13.57 -9.79
C ALA A 156 -28.38 12.60 -8.60
N GLU A 157 -27.25 11.96 -8.29
CA GLU A 157 -27.11 11.16 -7.06
C GLU A 157 -27.21 12.03 -5.83
N GLY A 158 -26.51 13.16 -5.77
CA GLY A 158 -26.63 14.07 -4.63
C GLY A 158 -28.06 14.60 -4.45
N VAL A 159 -28.79 14.90 -5.53
CA VAL A 159 -30.22 15.28 -5.45
C VAL A 159 -31.09 14.16 -4.88
N ARG A 160 -30.79 12.88 -5.17
CA ARG A 160 -31.48 11.75 -4.51
C ARG A 160 -31.19 11.74 -3.01
N VAL A 161 -29.97 12.04 -2.59
CA VAL A 161 -29.60 12.11 -1.17
C VAL A 161 -30.28 13.28 -0.46
N THR A 162 -30.34 14.48 -1.06
CA THR A 162 -31.01 15.63 -0.43
C THR A 162 -32.51 15.39 -0.21
N ALA A 163 -33.17 14.67 -1.11
CA ALA A 163 -34.56 14.22 -0.90
C ALA A 163 -34.72 13.31 0.34
N LEU A 164 -33.71 12.50 0.69
CA LEU A 164 -33.71 11.73 1.94
C LEU A 164 -33.56 12.65 3.17
N VAL A 165 -32.72 13.68 3.07
CA VAL A 165 -32.56 14.69 4.14
C VAL A 165 -33.88 15.43 4.37
N GLU A 166 -34.50 15.95 3.31
CA GLU A 166 -35.73 16.73 3.35
C GLU A 166 -36.92 15.92 3.89
N SER A 167 -36.96 14.63 3.58
CA SER A 167 -37.99 13.72 4.10
C SER A 167 -37.66 13.16 5.49
N SER A 168 -36.51 13.52 6.07
CA SER A 168 -36.00 12.96 7.34
C SER A 168 -35.96 11.42 7.32
N SER A 169 -35.66 10.83 6.16
CA SER A 169 -35.56 9.38 5.98
C SER A 169 -34.17 8.89 6.39
N TYR A 170 -34.04 7.61 6.74
CA TYR A 170 -32.74 6.97 6.92
C TYR A 170 -31.82 7.26 5.72
N PRO A 171 -30.54 7.66 5.92
CA PRO A 171 -29.78 7.71 7.18
C PRO A 171 -29.89 9.02 8.01
N PHE A 172 -30.81 9.92 7.68
CA PHE A 172 -31.00 11.23 8.32
C PHE A 172 -32.18 11.26 9.32
N ASP A 173 -32.79 10.12 9.63
CA ASP A 173 -33.94 9.99 10.54
C ASP A 173 -33.57 10.12 12.04
N GLY A 174 -32.28 10.23 12.35
CA GLY A 174 -31.74 10.29 13.72
C GLY A 174 -31.11 8.98 14.18
N THR A 175 -31.22 7.91 13.39
CA THR A 175 -30.50 6.66 13.65
C THR A 175 -29.00 6.93 13.76
N TRP A 176 -28.35 6.28 14.73
CA TRP A 176 -26.91 6.38 15.02
C TRP A 176 -26.39 7.75 15.50
N CYS A 177 -27.23 8.77 15.69
CA CYS A 177 -26.77 10.06 16.23
C CYS A 177 -26.22 9.96 17.67
N ASP A 178 -26.62 8.94 18.43
CA ASP A 178 -26.12 8.63 19.77
C ASP A 178 -25.04 7.53 19.77
N PHE A 179 -24.57 7.10 18.60
CA PHE A 179 -23.59 6.02 18.47
C PHE A 179 -22.39 6.22 19.39
N ARG A 180 -22.00 5.14 20.07
CA ARG A 180 -20.78 5.04 20.88
C ARG A 180 -20.00 3.80 20.46
N PRO A 181 -18.70 3.90 20.15
CA PRO A 181 -17.88 2.73 19.94
C PRO A 181 -17.79 1.91 21.22
N ALA A 182 -17.71 0.58 21.11
CA ALA A 182 -17.58 -0.26 22.29
C ALA A 182 -16.25 0.02 23.01
N ALA A 183 -16.24 0.02 24.34
CA ALA A 183 -15.06 0.35 25.15
C ALA A 183 -13.86 -0.61 24.92
N SER A 184 -14.11 -1.82 24.42
CA SER A 184 -13.07 -2.80 24.08
C SER A 184 -12.41 -2.55 22.72
N TRP A 185 -12.88 -1.58 21.94
CA TRP A 185 -12.34 -1.27 20.62
C TRP A 185 -11.04 -0.47 20.73
N THR A 186 -9.93 -1.11 20.39
CA THR A 186 -8.63 -0.45 20.23
C THR A 186 -8.52 0.24 18.86
N LEU A 187 -7.53 1.12 18.68
CA LEU A 187 -7.20 1.63 17.35
C LEU A 187 -6.69 0.48 16.47
N PRO A 188 -7.12 0.39 15.19
CA PRO A 188 -6.48 -0.50 14.23
C PRO A 188 -5.00 -0.16 14.02
N GLU A 189 -4.23 -1.14 13.57
CA GLU A 189 -2.84 -0.92 13.15
C GLU A 189 -2.77 -0.16 11.82
N LEU A 190 -1.61 0.47 11.57
CA LEU A 190 -1.35 1.12 10.28
C LEU A 190 -1.38 0.06 9.16
N PRO A 191 -2.15 0.27 8.08
CA PRO A 191 -2.32 -0.75 7.05
C PRO A 191 -1.04 -0.90 6.22
N ALA A 192 -0.94 -2.02 5.50
CA ALA A 192 0.16 -2.23 4.56
C ALA A 192 0.19 -1.10 3.52
N LEU A 193 1.37 -0.56 3.26
CA LEU A 193 1.62 0.46 2.25
C LEU A 193 1.69 -0.21 0.86
N PRO A 194 0.82 0.14 -0.09
CA PRO A 194 0.97 -0.28 -1.48
C PRO A 194 2.15 0.45 -2.11
N LEU A 195 3.13 -0.29 -2.64
CA LEU A 195 4.32 0.28 -3.28
C LEU A 195 4.17 0.43 -4.80
N GLY A 196 2.97 0.13 -5.32
CA GLY A 196 2.71 0.02 -6.75
C GLY A 196 3.11 -1.35 -7.31
N PRO A 197 2.55 -1.74 -8.47
CA PRO A 197 2.84 -3.04 -9.03
C PRO A 197 4.15 -3.06 -9.80
N VAL A 198 4.78 -4.23 -9.84
CA VAL A 198 5.92 -4.56 -10.71
C VAL A 198 5.44 -5.47 -11.85
N THR A 199 6.24 -5.62 -12.92
CA THR A 199 5.97 -6.59 -13.98
C THR A 199 7.14 -7.55 -14.16
N ALA A 200 6.83 -8.78 -14.58
CA ALA A 200 7.82 -9.84 -14.82
C ALA A 200 7.55 -10.60 -16.13
N PRO A 201 7.60 -9.95 -17.31
CA PRO A 201 7.28 -10.59 -18.60
C PRO A 201 8.18 -11.79 -18.96
N SER A 202 9.35 -11.96 -18.33
CA SER A 202 10.17 -13.18 -18.45
C SER A 202 9.56 -14.38 -17.73
N GLY A 203 8.53 -14.18 -16.91
CA GLY A 203 7.98 -15.16 -15.97
C GLY A 203 8.82 -15.34 -14.70
N VAL A 204 9.83 -14.50 -14.49
CA VAL A 204 10.75 -14.56 -13.36
C VAL A 204 10.85 -13.19 -12.69
N LEU A 205 10.47 -13.16 -11.41
CA LEU A 205 10.60 -12.01 -10.54
C LEU A 205 11.87 -12.17 -9.70
N VAL A 206 12.62 -11.09 -9.55
CA VAL A 206 13.86 -11.04 -8.77
C VAL A 206 13.76 -9.95 -7.71
N LEU A 207 14.02 -10.30 -6.45
CA LEU A 207 14.26 -9.37 -5.34
C LEU A 207 15.75 -9.42 -5.01
N GLY A 208 16.48 -8.32 -5.13
CA GLY A 208 17.93 -8.33 -4.91
C GLY A 208 18.49 -7.02 -4.42
N LYS A 209 19.77 -7.02 -4.11
CA LYS A 209 20.51 -5.80 -3.79
C LYS A 209 20.43 -4.84 -4.99
N ALA A 210 20.34 -3.54 -4.74
CA ALA A 210 20.51 -2.55 -5.79
C ALA A 210 22.00 -2.30 -6.04
N GLY A 211 22.82 -2.30 -4.98
CA GLY A 211 24.26 -2.14 -5.07
C GLY A 211 24.90 -3.23 -5.92
N ARG A 212 25.70 -2.83 -6.92
CA ARG A 212 26.41 -3.73 -7.84
C ARG A 212 25.52 -4.64 -8.69
N ILE A 213 24.27 -4.27 -8.97
CA ILE A 213 23.38 -5.06 -9.85
C ILE A 213 23.95 -5.30 -11.26
N GLY A 214 24.64 -4.30 -11.82
CA GLY A 214 25.34 -4.45 -13.10
C GLY A 214 26.69 -5.18 -13.00
N HIS A 215 27.15 -5.53 -11.79
CA HIS A 215 28.40 -6.26 -11.61
C HIS A 215 28.19 -7.74 -11.91
N ARG A 216 29.05 -8.27 -12.78
CA ARG A 216 29.08 -9.69 -13.14
C ARG A 216 30.52 -10.18 -13.12
N PRO A 217 30.83 -11.27 -12.38
CA PRO A 217 32.15 -11.88 -12.44
C PRO A 217 32.48 -12.31 -13.88
N ALA A 218 33.75 -12.14 -14.27
CA ALA A 218 34.21 -12.54 -15.60
C ALA A 218 33.92 -14.03 -15.85
N GLY A 219 33.32 -14.35 -16.99
CA GLY A 219 32.97 -15.72 -17.36
C GLY A 219 31.67 -16.27 -16.74
N SER A 220 30.98 -15.53 -15.87
CA SER A 220 29.66 -15.94 -15.36
C SER A 220 28.55 -15.63 -16.36
N PRO A 221 27.47 -16.44 -16.45
CA PRO A 221 26.29 -16.08 -17.24
C PRO A 221 25.60 -14.81 -16.70
N PRO A 222 24.77 -14.12 -17.51
CA PRO A 222 23.93 -13.00 -17.06
C PRO A 222 23.08 -13.35 -15.82
N TRP A 223 22.70 -12.34 -15.03
CA TRP A 223 21.87 -12.58 -13.85
C TRP A 223 20.50 -13.13 -14.24
N SER A 224 19.94 -12.67 -15.36
CA SER A 224 18.68 -13.19 -15.88
C SER A 224 18.71 -14.70 -16.17
N GLU A 225 19.77 -15.22 -16.78
CA GLU A 225 19.90 -16.66 -17.05
C GLU A 225 19.98 -17.48 -15.76
N ARG A 226 20.72 -16.98 -14.76
CA ARG A 226 20.81 -17.61 -13.44
C ARG A 226 19.48 -17.58 -12.71
N ALA A 227 18.76 -16.47 -12.79
CA ALA A 227 17.42 -16.31 -12.21
C ALA A 227 16.41 -17.26 -12.86
N VAL A 228 16.46 -17.43 -14.18
CA VAL A 228 15.63 -18.40 -14.91
C VAL A 228 15.94 -19.83 -14.46
N ALA A 229 17.22 -20.19 -14.34
CA ALA A 229 17.61 -21.51 -13.85
C ALA A 229 17.10 -21.77 -12.43
N ALA A 230 17.24 -20.80 -11.53
CA ALA A 230 16.70 -20.89 -10.17
C ALA A 230 15.16 -21.03 -10.17
N ALA A 231 14.45 -20.22 -10.96
CA ALA A 231 13.00 -20.27 -11.06
C ALA A 231 12.49 -21.62 -11.60
N VAL A 232 13.19 -22.25 -12.55
CA VAL A 232 12.89 -23.61 -13.05
C VAL A 232 13.05 -24.65 -11.94
N ALA A 233 13.99 -24.44 -11.02
CA ALA A 233 14.22 -25.31 -9.86
C ALA A 233 13.27 -25.05 -8.67
N GLY A 234 12.25 -24.18 -8.83
CA GLY A 234 11.32 -23.81 -7.76
C GLY A 234 11.63 -22.47 -7.07
N GLY A 235 12.60 -21.73 -7.59
CA GLY A 235 13.12 -20.49 -7.03
C GLY A 235 14.39 -20.70 -6.19
N GLY A 236 15.11 -19.63 -5.89
CA GLY A 236 16.29 -19.73 -5.03
C GLY A 236 17.15 -18.48 -4.96
N HIS A 237 18.20 -18.59 -4.14
CA HIS A 237 19.19 -17.56 -3.87
C HIS A 237 20.30 -17.55 -4.93
N LEU A 238 20.67 -16.36 -5.36
CA LEU A 238 21.71 -16.06 -6.33
C LEU A 238 22.77 -15.20 -5.64
N HIS A 239 24.05 -15.48 -5.91
CA HIS A 239 25.18 -14.68 -5.41
C HIS A 239 26.39 -14.74 -6.36
N ASP A 240 27.30 -13.78 -6.29
CA ASP A 240 28.45 -13.67 -7.22
C ASP A 240 29.77 -14.26 -6.71
N GLY A 241 29.89 -14.55 -5.41
CA GLY A 241 31.10 -15.13 -4.81
C GLY A 241 30.98 -16.63 -4.46
N ASP A 242 32.00 -17.16 -3.79
CA ASP A 242 32.04 -18.56 -3.34
C ASP A 242 30.94 -18.83 -2.31
N PRO A 243 30.08 -19.87 -2.48
CA PRO A 243 29.12 -20.28 -1.47
C PRO A 243 29.71 -20.51 -0.06
N ALA A 244 30.98 -20.92 0.02
CA ALA A 244 31.70 -21.16 1.27
C ALA A 244 32.17 -19.87 1.96
N GLU A 245 32.19 -18.73 1.25
CA GLU A 245 32.64 -17.44 1.78
C GLU A 245 31.57 -16.34 1.60
N PRO A 246 30.40 -16.46 2.25
CA PRO A 246 29.26 -15.56 2.04
C PRO A 246 29.54 -14.08 2.34
N ALA A 247 30.53 -13.80 3.19
CA ALA A 247 30.95 -12.43 3.50
C ALA A 247 31.62 -11.70 2.31
N THR A 248 32.02 -12.43 1.27
CA THR A 248 32.72 -11.87 0.09
C THR A 248 31.77 -11.47 -1.04
N TRP A 249 30.49 -11.84 -0.96
CA TRP A 249 29.54 -11.61 -2.04
C TRP A 249 29.31 -10.11 -2.27
N GLY A 250 29.55 -9.68 -3.50
CA GLY A 250 29.29 -8.32 -3.96
C GLY A 250 27.81 -8.09 -4.25
N TYR A 251 27.17 -9.07 -4.89
CA TYR A 251 25.77 -9.05 -5.27
C TYR A 251 25.06 -10.33 -4.84
N GLU A 252 23.82 -10.18 -4.38
CA GLU A 252 22.93 -11.29 -4.08
C GLU A 252 21.47 -10.93 -4.33
N ALA A 253 20.68 -11.93 -4.69
CA ALA A 253 19.27 -11.79 -5.02
C ALA A 253 18.53 -13.11 -4.85
N VAL A 254 17.22 -13.06 -4.71
CA VAL A 254 16.33 -14.21 -4.78
C VAL A 254 15.51 -14.11 -6.06
N ALA A 255 15.39 -15.23 -6.78
CA ALA A 255 14.59 -15.34 -7.99
C ALA A 255 13.47 -16.37 -7.81
N VAL A 256 12.29 -16.05 -8.35
CA VAL A 256 11.11 -16.91 -8.27
C VAL A 256 10.25 -16.79 -9.51
N ARG A 257 9.44 -17.81 -9.80
CA ARG A 257 8.44 -17.75 -10.87
C ARG A 257 7.34 -16.74 -10.52
N ALA A 258 6.87 -16.02 -11.53
CA ALA A 258 5.74 -15.12 -11.42
C ALA A 258 4.91 -15.10 -12.71
N ALA A 259 3.69 -14.58 -12.63
CA ALA A 259 2.85 -14.36 -13.80
C ALA A 259 3.49 -13.33 -14.74
N ALA A 260 3.59 -13.67 -16.02
CA ALA A 260 4.18 -12.82 -17.05
C ALA A 260 3.17 -11.90 -17.75
N ASP A 261 1.87 -12.15 -17.54
CA ASP A 261 0.76 -11.55 -18.30
C ASP A 261 0.05 -10.42 -17.55
N ARG A 262 0.50 -10.08 -16.33
CA ARG A 262 -0.18 -9.11 -15.47
C ARG A 262 0.79 -8.37 -14.54
N PRO A 263 0.40 -7.18 -14.03
CA PRO A 263 1.11 -6.53 -12.94
C PRO A 263 1.00 -7.33 -11.63
N LEU A 264 2.06 -7.33 -10.84
CA LEU A 264 2.19 -8.04 -9.58
C LEU A 264 2.13 -7.02 -8.43
N ALA A 265 1.15 -7.15 -7.53
CA ALA A 265 0.95 -6.21 -6.44
C ALA A 265 2.06 -6.34 -5.38
N VAL A 266 2.64 -5.20 -4.97
CA VAL A 266 3.65 -5.14 -3.92
C VAL A 266 3.12 -4.36 -2.72
N ARG A 267 3.23 -4.94 -1.54
CA ARG A 267 2.79 -4.36 -0.27
C ARG A 267 3.93 -4.41 0.74
N ALA A 268 4.05 -3.34 1.54
CA ALA A 268 5.00 -3.29 2.64
C ALA A 268 4.29 -3.06 3.97
N TRP A 269 4.68 -3.80 5.00
CA TRP A 269 4.33 -3.51 6.39
C TRP A 269 5.46 -2.74 7.00
N THR A 270 5.11 -1.88 7.95
CA THR A 270 6.09 -1.04 8.62
C THR A 270 6.06 -1.21 10.12
N ALA A 271 7.21 -1.09 10.76
CA ALA A 271 7.35 -0.95 12.19
C ALA A 271 7.96 0.43 12.52
N PRO A 272 7.68 1.00 13.71
CA PRO A 272 8.37 2.21 14.14
C PRO A 272 9.87 1.97 14.27
N SER A 273 10.66 2.88 13.72
CA SER A 273 12.10 2.98 13.95
C SER A 273 12.37 3.19 15.44
N PRO A 274 13.36 2.49 16.05
CA PRO A 274 13.78 2.76 17.43
C PRO A 274 14.52 4.10 17.57
N PHE A 275 14.95 4.71 16.46
CA PHE A 275 15.84 5.88 16.46
C PHE A 275 15.05 7.19 16.42
N ASP A 276 14.05 7.26 15.56
CA ASP A 276 13.24 8.46 15.29
C ASP A 276 11.73 8.18 15.31
N GLY A 277 11.30 6.92 15.45
CA GLY A 277 9.89 6.53 15.46
C GLY A 277 9.21 6.53 14.09
N GLU A 278 9.92 6.91 13.02
CA GLU A 278 9.38 6.90 11.67
C GLU A 278 9.08 5.45 11.21
N PRO A 279 8.06 5.21 10.38
CA PRO A 279 7.73 3.87 9.92
C PRO A 279 8.74 3.37 8.90
N VAL A 280 9.19 2.15 9.10
CA VAL A 280 10.24 1.51 8.30
C VAL A 280 9.79 0.13 7.87
N ILE A 281 10.19 -0.33 6.67
CA ILE A 281 9.71 -1.62 6.16
C ILE A 281 10.15 -2.77 7.07
N SER A 282 9.18 -3.48 7.64
CA SER A 282 9.38 -4.68 8.45
C SER A 282 8.99 -5.96 7.71
N SER A 283 8.23 -5.83 6.62
CA SER A 283 7.98 -6.95 5.71
C SER A 283 7.62 -6.42 4.34
N LEU A 284 8.06 -7.11 3.31
CA LEU A 284 7.60 -6.94 1.94
C LEU A 284 6.83 -8.20 1.53
N GLU A 285 5.68 -8.03 0.86
CA GLU A 285 4.98 -9.12 0.18
C GLU A 285 4.73 -8.76 -1.29
N VAL A 286 4.87 -9.77 -2.16
CA VAL A 286 4.55 -9.67 -3.58
C VAL A 286 3.62 -10.81 -3.98
N SER A 287 2.44 -10.48 -4.47
CA SER A 287 1.53 -11.46 -5.07
C SER A 287 2.08 -11.89 -6.43
N LEU A 288 2.44 -13.18 -6.56
CA LEU A 288 3.13 -13.68 -7.77
C LEU A 288 2.18 -13.95 -8.94
N GLY A 289 0.86 -13.85 -8.72
CA GLY A 289 -0.16 -14.10 -9.75
C GLY A 289 -0.22 -15.56 -10.22
N LEU A 290 0.31 -16.48 -9.42
CA LEU A 290 0.33 -17.91 -9.67
C LEU A 290 -0.37 -18.66 -8.52
N PRO A 291 -1.05 -19.79 -8.80
CA PRO A 291 -1.58 -20.64 -7.74
C PRO A 291 -0.44 -21.24 -6.91
N TRP A 292 -0.73 -21.54 -5.64
CA TRP A 292 0.21 -22.25 -4.77
C TRP A 292 0.43 -23.69 -5.23
N ASP A 293 1.68 -24.10 -5.41
CA ASP A 293 2.05 -25.47 -5.77
C ASP A 293 2.33 -26.31 -4.51
N HIS A 294 1.28 -26.95 -3.99
CA HIS A 294 1.38 -27.82 -2.82
C HIS A 294 2.33 -29.01 -3.02
N ALA A 295 2.52 -29.48 -4.27
CA ALA A 295 3.40 -30.60 -4.55
C ALA A 295 4.88 -30.19 -4.46
N ALA A 296 5.20 -28.97 -4.88
CA ALA A 296 6.56 -28.42 -4.82
C ALA A 296 6.94 -27.87 -3.43
N HIS A 297 6.02 -27.22 -2.72
CA HIS A 297 6.36 -26.40 -1.55
C HIS A 297 5.75 -26.87 -0.21
N GLY A 298 4.77 -27.78 -0.22
CA GLY A 298 4.07 -28.20 1.00
C GLY A 298 3.17 -27.09 1.59
N PRO A 299 2.79 -27.19 2.88
CA PRO A 299 1.83 -26.26 3.51
C PRO A 299 2.46 -25.08 4.27
N GLY A 300 3.79 -25.06 4.43
CA GLY A 300 4.51 -24.06 5.21
C GLY A 300 5.31 -23.08 4.34
N PRO A 301 5.91 -22.04 4.96
CA PRO A 301 6.81 -21.15 4.25
C PRO A 301 7.97 -21.94 3.63
N PHE A 302 8.15 -21.81 2.32
CA PHE A 302 9.23 -22.45 1.59
C PHE A 302 10.41 -21.46 1.49
N PRO A 303 11.58 -21.78 2.05
CA PRO A 303 12.71 -20.86 2.06
C PRO A 303 13.32 -20.75 0.66
N LEU A 304 13.53 -19.52 0.19
CA LEU A 304 14.25 -19.23 -1.06
C LEU A 304 15.69 -18.79 -0.83
N GLY A 305 16.00 -18.30 0.37
CA GLY A 305 17.30 -17.78 0.78
C GLY A 305 17.14 -16.61 1.75
N ASP A 306 18.26 -16.10 2.23
CA ASP A 306 18.28 -14.90 3.07
C ASP A 306 18.83 -13.73 2.28
N LEU A 307 18.27 -12.54 2.45
CA LEU A 307 18.80 -11.30 1.88
C LEU A 307 19.13 -10.28 2.96
N PRO A 308 20.25 -9.54 2.83
CA PRO A 308 20.53 -8.41 3.69
C PRO A 308 19.65 -7.23 3.31
N VAL A 309 19.62 -6.22 4.17
CA VAL A 309 19.13 -4.90 3.81
C VAL A 309 20.31 -4.10 3.24
N ASP A 310 20.42 -4.05 1.91
CA ASP A 310 21.56 -3.41 1.23
C ASP A 310 21.55 -1.89 1.37
N ARG A 311 22.74 -1.31 1.61
CA ARG A 311 22.93 0.14 1.72
C ARG A 311 22.61 0.88 0.43
N GLY A 312 22.83 0.24 -0.72
CA GLY A 312 22.46 0.77 -2.03
C GLY A 312 20.95 0.81 -2.27
N GLY A 313 20.16 0.16 -1.40
CA GLY A 313 18.75 -0.11 -1.59
C GLY A 313 18.52 -1.54 -2.10
N MET A 314 17.26 -1.92 -2.25
CA MET A 314 16.87 -3.17 -2.91
C MET A 314 16.17 -2.87 -4.22
N VAL A 315 16.12 -3.85 -5.10
CA VAL A 315 15.35 -3.80 -6.34
C VAL A 315 14.46 -5.01 -6.45
N LEU A 316 13.28 -4.81 -7.03
CA LEU A 316 12.30 -5.83 -7.31
C LEU A 316 11.79 -5.65 -8.74
N GLY A 317 11.94 -6.67 -9.58
CA GLY A 317 11.47 -6.58 -10.97
C GLY A 317 11.78 -7.80 -11.81
N ASP A 318 11.53 -7.68 -13.11
CA ASP A 318 11.79 -8.73 -14.08
C ASP A 318 13.28 -9.09 -14.16
N ALA A 319 13.58 -10.38 -14.21
CA ALA A 319 14.94 -10.90 -14.30
C ALA A 319 15.76 -10.28 -15.46
N ARG A 320 15.16 -10.07 -16.63
CA ARG A 320 15.86 -9.50 -17.81
C ARG A 320 15.97 -7.99 -17.72
N ALA A 321 14.98 -7.32 -17.14
CA ALA A 321 15.05 -5.87 -16.94
C ALA A 321 16.22 -5.51 -16.00
N LEU A 322 16.45 -6.32 -14.96
CA LEU A 322 17.51 -6.08 -13.98
C LEU A 322 18.93 -6.19 -14.54
N ASP A 323 19.18 -6.95 -15.62
CA ASP A 323 20.49 -6.98 -16.29
C ASP A 323 20.88 -5.61 -16.89
N GLY A 324 19.89 -4.76 -17.20
CA GLY A 324 20.08 -3.45 -17.81
C GLY A 324 19.95 -2.27 -16.85
N VAL A 325 19.78 -2.51 -15.55
CA VAL A 325 19.68 -1.43 -14.55
C VAL A 325 21.06 -0.87 -14.25
N GLU A 326 21.33 0.33 -14.75
CA GLU A 326 22.46 1.14 -14.29
C GLU A 326 22.01 1.94 -13.06
N VAL A 327 22.45 1.52 -11.87
CA VAL A 327 22.34 2.37 -10.67
C VAL A 327 23.57 3.28 -10.69
N PRO A 328 23.42 4.62 -10.74
CA PRO A 328 24.58 5.50 -10.81
C PRO A 328 25.48 5.30 -9.58
N ASP A 329 26.80 5.33 -9.78
CA ASP A 329 27.78 5.27 -8.68
C ASP A 329 27.50 6.40 -7.68
N GLY A 330 27.08 6.03 -6.47
CA GLY A 330 26.67 7.00 -5.43
C GLY A 330 25.39 7.78 -5.73
N GLY A 331 24.68 7.49 -6.84
CA GLY A 331 23.46 8.17 -7.26
C GLY A 331 22.21 7.48 -6.75
N ALA A 332 21.51 8.16 -5.85
CA ALA A 332 20.23 7.73 -5.34
C ALA A 332 19.09 7.97 -6.34
N VAL A 333 18.23 6.97 -6.58
CA VAL A 333 16.86 7.23 -7.07
C VAL A 333 16.15 7.99 -5.95
N ALA A 334 15.73 9.23 -6.15
CA ALA A 334 15.21 10.05 -5.05
C ALA A 334 13.84 9.53 -4.54
N GLY A 335 13.69 9.35 -3.22
CA GLY A 335 12.43 9.03 -2.52
C GLY A 335 12.39 7.64 -1.85
N PRO A 336 11.49 7.41 -0.86
CA PRO A 336 11.15 6.06 -0.40
C PRO A 336 10.48 5.30 -1.56
N ALA A 337 10.72 3.99 -1.66
CA ALA A 337 10.17 3.03 -2.62
C ALA A 337 9.55 3.63 -3.91
N GLY A 338 10.26 3.58 -5.04
CA GLY A 338 9.81 4.15 -6.32
C GLY A 338 9.77 3.13 -7.45
N VAL A 339 8.69 3.16 -8.25
CA VAL A 339 8.58 2.35 -9.48
C VAL A 339 9.15 3.13 -10.66
N VAL A 340 10.07 2.49 -11.40
CA VAL A 340 10.70 3.03 -12.61
C VAL A 340 10.46 2.07 -13.78
N GLU A 341 10.37 2.61 -14.99
CA GLU A 341 10.29 1.82 -16.23
C GLU A 341 11.68 1.49 -16.75
N VAL A 342 12.00 0.21 -16.87
CA VAL A 342 13.28 -0.30 -17.39
C VAL A 342 13.00 -1.34 -18.45
N GLY A 343 13.35 -1.04 -19.71
CA GLY A 343 13.11 -1.95 -20.83
C GLY A 343 11.62 -2.32 -21.02
N GLY A 344 10.70 -1.42 -20.67
CA GLY A 344 9.24 -1.67 -20.70
C GLY A 344 8.73 -2.52 -19.53
N CYS A 345 9.55 -2.71 -18.50
CA CYS A 345 9.17 -3.39 -17.26
C CYS A 345 9.10 -2.40 -16.09
N ARG A 346 8.09 -2.57 -15.25
CA ARG A 346 7.93 -1.83 -14.00
C ARG A 346 8.83 -2.46 -12.93
N VAL A 347 9.90 -1.78 -12.58
CA VAL A 347 10.87 -2.18 -11.56
C VAL A 347 10.69 -1.29 -10.34
N LEU A 348 10.58 -1.90 -9.15
CA LEU A 348 10.49 -1.19 -7.89
C LEU A 348 11.88 -1.11 -7.25
N GLY A 349 12.36 0.12 -7.03
CA GLY A 349 13.53 0.38 -6.20
C GLY A 349 13.11 0.70 -4.78
N LEU A 350 13.57 -0.06 -3.80
CA LEU A 350 13.39 0.20 -2.37
C LEU A 350 14.62 0.93 -1.83
N ARG A 351 14.41 2.06 -1.18
CA ARG A 351 15.46 2.78 -0.45
C ARG A 351 15.14 2.86 1.01
N TRP A 352 16.20 3.00 1.80
CA TRP A 352 16.13 3.05 3.25
C TRP A 352 16.41 4.49 3.69
N GLY A 353 15.54 5.04 4.52
CA GLY A 353 15.84 6.24 5.29
C GLY A 353 16.98 5.99 6.29
N PRO A 354 17.63 7.05 6.82
CA PRO A 354 18.67 6.92 7.84
C PRO A 354 18.22 6.11 9.08
N GLY A 355 16.92 6.12 9.39
CA GLY A 355 16.29 5.42 10.51
C GLY A 355 15.73 4.02 10.20
N ASP A 356 15.71 3.56 8.94
CA ASP A 356 14.85 2.46 8.47
C ASP A 356 15.28 1.02 8.86
N HIS A 357 15.89 0.84 10.02
CA HIS A 357 16.48 -0.41 10.56
C HIS A 357 17.87 -0.83 10.04
N SER A 358 18.50 -0.11 9.09
CA SER A 358 19.69 -0.64 8.37
C SER A 358 20.95 0.24 8.29
N MET A 359 21.08 1.30 9.10
CA MET A 359 22.41 1.85 9.42
C MET A 359 22.85 1.43 10.83
N ARG A 360 22.66 0.15 11.19
CA ARG A 360 23.79 -0.53 11.86
C ARG A 360 24.99 -0.23 10.97
N HIS A 361 26.14 0.20 11.47
CA HIS A 361 27.34 0.50 10.66
C HIS A 361 27.88 -0.71 9.84
N ARG A 362 27.06 -1.78 9.74
CA ARG A 362 27.32 -3.19 9.54
C ARG A 362 26.03 -3.96 9.11
N GLY A 363 25.03 -3.34 8.46
CA GLY A 363 23.73 -3.97 8.13
C GLY A 363 23.76 -5.06 7.04
N GLU A 364 24.93 -5.57 6.71
CA GLU A 364 25.20 -6.44 5.56
C GLU A 364 25.48 -7.88 6.01
N ARG A 365 25.45 -8.82 5.07
CA ARG A 365 25.73 -10.24 5.28
C ARG A 365 27.02 -10.52 6.07
N ALA A 366 28.06 -9.71 5.86
CA ALA A 366 29.33 -9.79 6.60
C ALA A 366 29.20 -9.66 8.14
N TYR A 367 28.04 -9.26 8.63
CA TYR A 367 27.74 -9.07 10.05
C TYR A 367 26.52 -9.89 10.51
N GLY A 368 26.16 -10.92 9.75
CA GLY A 368 25.06 -11.83 10.06
C GLY A 368 23.68 -11.19 9.98
N ARG A 369 23.53 -10.04 9.32
CA ARG A 369 22.25 -9.33 9.16
C ARG A 369 21.61 -9.69 7.83
N VAL A 370 21.02 -10.86 7.80
CA VAL A 370 20.30 -11.41 6.65
C VAL A 370 18.94 -11.90 7.11
N TYR A 371 17.96 -11.77 6.24
CA TYR A 371 16.57 -11.97 6.60
C TYR A 371 15.90 -12.89 5.59
N PRO A 372 15.06 -13.82 6.06
CA PRO A 372 14.52 -14.87 5.21
C PRO A 372 13.57 -14.31 4.16
N VAL A 373 13.77 -14.78 2.93
CA VAL A 373 12.85 -14.65 1.82
C VAL A 373 12.16 -15.99 1.64
N THR A 374 10.83 -16.00 1.72
CA THR A 374 10.01 -17.20 1.67
C THR A 374 8.98 -17.11 0.55
N LEU A 375 8.58 -18.27 0.05
CA LEU A 375 7.31 -18.45 -0.65
C LEU A 375 6.26 -18.92 0.34
N GLU A 376 5.09 -18.31 0.29
CA GLU A 376 3.97 -18.64 1.18
C GLU A 376 2.64 -18.71 0.43
N GLU A 377 1.72 -19.53 0.93
CA GLU A 377 0.34 -19.55 0.46
C GLU A 377 -0.46 -18.41 1.12
N ARG A 378 -1.19 -17.65 0.29
CA ARG A 378 -2.22 -16.70 0.71
C ARG A 378 -3.44 -16.88 -0.16
N THR A 379 -4.55 -17.31 0.44
CA THR A 379 -5.82 -17.53 -0.26
C THR A 379 -5.68 -18.40 -1.54
N GLY A 380 -4.82 -19.41 -1.51
CA GLY A 380 -4.53 -20.30 -2.64
C GLY A 380 -3.54 -19.78 -3.68
N GLU A 381 -3.02 -18.56 -3.51
CA GLU A 381 -2.00 -17.96 -4.39
C GLU A 381 -0.61 -17.98 -3.75
N ALA A 382 0.41 -18.02 -4.59
CA ALA A 382 1.80 -17.90 -4.16
C ALA A 382 2.19 -16.43 -3.92
N VAL A 383 2.77 -16.18 -2.75
CA VAL A 383 3.28 -14.88 -2.33
C VAL A 383 4.76 -14.99 -1.98
N LEU A 384 5.57 -14.10 -2.54
CA LEU A 384 6.95 -13.89 -2.09
C LEU A 384 6.90 -12.97 -0.87
N ARG A 385 7.49 -13.40 0.26
CA ARG A 385 7.57 -12.61 1.48
C ARG A 385 9.03 -12.43 1.90
N TRP A 386 9.41 -11.21 2.25
CA TRP A 386 10.70 -10.90 2.86
C TRP A 386 10.47 -10.23 4.21
N ALA A 387 10.79 -10.91 5.30
CA ALA A 387 10.45 -10.49 6.66
C ALA A 387 11.68 -9.90 7.37
N ILE A 388 11.64 -8.62 7.69
CA ILE A 388 12.72 -7.86 8.32
C ILE A 388 12.27 -7.50 9.75
N PRO A 389 12.67 -8.28 10.77
CA PRO A 389 12.21 -8.04 12.14
C PRO A 389 12.61 -6.63 12.62
N PRO A 390 11.77 -5.99 13.44
CA PRO A 390 12.09 -4.68 14.01
C PRO A 390 13.38 -4.70 14.82
N TYR A 391 13.98 -3.52 14.99
CA TYR A 391 15.13 -3.37 15.86
C TYR A 391 14.80 -3.75 17.32
N GLY A 392 15.66 -4.56 17.95
CA GLY A 392 15.50 -5.02 19.34
C GLY A 392 14.86 -6.40 19.49
N THR A 393 14.33 -6.98 18.40
CA THR A 393 14.06 -8.42 18.37
C THR A 393 15.38 -9.17 18.30
N PRO A 394 15.69 -10.10 19.24
CA PRO A 394 16.93 -10.85 19.22
C PRO A 394 17.13 -11.51 17.86
N HIS A 395 18.26 -11.26 17.22
CA HIS A 395 18.62 -12.04 16.04
C HIS A 395 19.13 -13.40 16.52
N PRO A 396 18.76 -14.53 15.89
CA PRO A 396 19.20 -15.87 16.32
C PRO A 396 20.73 -16.08 16.29
N ALA A 397 21.50 -15.08 15.86
CA ALA A 397 22.97 -15.07 15.88
C ALA A 397 23.57 -14.15 16.96
N GLU A 398 22.74 -13.56 17.84
CA GLU A 398 23.19 -12.69 18.96
C GLU A 398 23.37 -13.46 20.28
N ASP A 399 23.12 -14.79 20.31
CA ASP A 399 23.25 -15.64 21.51
C ASP A 399 24.64 -16.30 21.67
N GLU A 400 25.64 -15.91 20.87
CA GLU A 400 27.05 -16.31 21.08
C GLU A 400 27.95 -15.07 21.11
N ASP A 401 28.08 -14.46 22.29
CA ASP A 401 29.34 -13.96 22.89
C ASP A 401 29.13 -13.46 24.33
#